data_AF-A0A3B8W4U4-F1
#
_entry.id   AF-A0A3B8W4U4-F1
#
_cell.length_a   1.000
_cell.length_b   1.000
_cell.length_c   1.000
_cell.angle_alpha   90.00
_cell.angle_beta   90.00
_cell.angle_gamma   90.00
#
_symmetry.space_group_name_H-M   'P 1'
#
loop_
_entity.id
_entity.type
_entity.pdbx_description
1 polymer ?
#
loop_
_entity_poly.entity_id
_entity_poly.type
_entity_poly.pdbx_seq_one_letter_code
_entity_poly.pdbx_strand_id
1 'polypeptide(L)'
;AHTELLKKVADRERAPMYVVGEATGDHRFVFARQNKSQSPVDLEVKHLFGSSPKTVLNDVTPSTGYGNVSYDVAKIRDYVRQVLQLESVACKDWLTNKVDRSVTGKVATQQTCGALQLPLNNVSVMAIDFLSHKGIATSIGHAPVAALVNAAAGSRLAIAEALTNLVWAPLTHGLKGVSLSANWMWPAKNEGENARLYQAVEAVSQFA
;
A
#
# COMPACT_ATOMS: atom_id res chain seq x y z
N ALA A 1 10.02 -18.64 -32.10
CA ALA A 1 11.40 -18.32 -31.68
C ALA A 1 11.53 -18.10 -30.17
N HIS A 2 10.71 -17.25 -29.53
CA HIS A 2 10.86 -16.98 -28.08
C HIS A 2 10.25 -18.06 -27.16
N THR A 3 9.26 -18.83 -27.62
CA THR A 3 8.58 -19.85 -26.81
C THR A 3 9.51 -21.00 -26.39
N GLU A 4 10.42 -21.42 -27.26
CA GLU A 4 11.40 -22.48 -26.95
C GLU A 4 12.41 -22.03 -25.90
N LEU A 5 12.91 -20.80 -26.03
CA LEU A 5 13.78 -20.19 -25.03
C LEU A 5 13.08 -20.08 -23.66
N LEU A 6 11.83 -19.61 -23.65
CA LEU A 6 11.01 -19.54 -22.44
C LEU A 6 10.81 -20.92 -21.82
N LYS A 7 10.49 -21.94 -22.62
CA LYS A 7 10.31 -23.31 -22.15
C LYS A 7 11.59 -23.86 -21.52
N LYS A 8 12.74 -23.63 -22.16
CA LYS A 8 14.06 -24.03 -21.65
C LYS A 8 14.37 -23.38 -20.30
N VAL A 9 14.07 -22.09 -20.15
CA VAL A 9 14.24 -21.37 -18.86
C VAL A 9 13.28 -21.93 -17.80
N ALA A 10 12.02 -22.13 -18.16
CA ALA A 10 11.00 -22.67 -17.26
C ALA A 10 11.37 -24.08 -16.76
N ASP A 11 11.82 -24.97 -17.65
CA ASP A 11 12.26 -26.32 -17.30
C ASP A 11 13.49 -26.32 -16.39
N ARG A 12 14.44 -25.39 -16.61
CA ARG A 12 15.60 -25.19 -15.72
C ARG A 12 15.17 -24.80 -14.30
N GLU A 13 14.24 -23.85 -14.19
CA GLU A 13 13.72 -23.37 -12.89
C GLU A 13 12.64 -24.29 -12.29
N ARG A 14 12.26 -25.38 -12.98
CA ARG A 14 11.14 -26.26 -12.61
C ARG A 14 9.81 -25.51 -12.48
N ALA A 15 9.64 -24.47 -13.29
CA ALA A 15 8.41 -23.71 -13.41
C ALA A 15 7.52 -24.30 -14.53
N PRO A 16 6.30 -24.78 -14.24
CA PRO A 16 5.41 -25.30 -15.28
C PRO A 16 5.03 -24.23 -16.31
N MET A 17 5.10 -24.59 -17.60
CA MET A 17 4.72 -23.71 -18.72
C MET A 17 3.84 -24.47 -19.70
N TYR A 18 2.70 -23.86 -20.06
CA TYR A 18 1.73 -24.39 -21.01
C TYR A 18 1.38 -23.33 -22.05
N VAL A 19 1.44 -23.68 -23.33
CA VAL A 19 0.93 -22.84 -24.41
C VAL A 19 -0.56 -23.14 -24.55
N VAL A 20 -1.40 -22.18 -24.16
CA VAL A 20 -2.87 -22.36 -24.08
C VAL A 20 -3.64 -21.65 -25.20
N GLY A 21 -2.95 -20.93 -26.08
CA GLY A 21 -3.55 -20.20 -27.19
C GLY A 21 -2.55 -19.33 -27.93
N GLU A 22 -3.06 -18.58 -28.90
CA GLU A 22 -2.30 -17.64 -29.73
C GLU A 22 -3.05 -16.30 -29.85
N ALA A 23 -2.31 -15.22 -30.11
CA ALA A 23 -2.91 -13.92 -30.41
C ALA A 23 -3.13 -13.82 -31.92
N THR A 24 -4.40 -13.88 -32.35
CA THR A 24 -4.83 -13.90 -33.76
C THR A 24 -4.98 -12.49 -34.37
N GLY A 25 -5.21 -11.47 -33.54
CA GLY A 25 -5.42 -10.08 -33.99
C GLY A 25 -6.80 -9.78 -34.56
N ASP A 26 -7.74 -10.73 -34.51
CA ASP A 26 -9.12 -10.59 -35.02
C ASP A 26 -10.10 -9.94 -34.02
N HIS A 27 -9.59 -9.45 -32.89
CA HIS A 27 -10.36 -8.88 -31.79
C HIS A 27 -11.46 -9.82 -31.24
N ARG A 28 -11.28 -11.13 -31.35
CA ARG A 28 -12.14 -12.13 -30.71
C ARG A 28 -11.41 -12.87 -29.60
N PHE A 29 -12.13 -13.15 -28.53
CA PHE A 29 -11.69 -14.01 -27.44
C PHE A 29 -12.44 -15.33 -27.53
N VAL A 30 -11.74 -16.37 -28.00
CA VAL A 30 -12.32 -17.69 -28.24
C VAL A 30 -11.66 -18.72 -27.32
N PHE A 31 -12.48 -19.43 -26.55
CA PHE A 31 -12.05 -20.61 -25.82
C PHE A 31 -12.54 -21.85 -26.56
N ALA A 32 -11.65 -22.48 -27.32
CA ALA A 32 -11.98 -23.69 -28.08
C ALA A 32 -11.60 -24.95 -27.30
N ARG A 33 -12.48 -25.94 -27.29
CA ARG A 33 -12.16 -27.29 -26.78
C ARG A 33 -11.73 -28.16 -27.95
N GLN A 34 -10.63 -28.91 -27.78
CA GLN A 34 -10.21 -29.91 -28.76
C GLN A 34 -11.39 -30.86 -29.08
N ASN A 35 -11.65 -31.07 -30.36
CA ASN A 35 -12.68 -31.98 -30.89
C ASN A 35 -14.15 -31.59 -30.58
N LYS A 36 -14.45 -30.31 -30.39
CA LYS A 36 -15.83 -29.80 -30.32
C LYS A 36 -16.03 -28.67 -31.32
N SER A 37 -17.18 -28.69 -32.01
CA SER A 37 -17.57 -27.67 -32.99
C SER A 37 -18.02 -26.35 -32.35
N GLN A 38 -18.40 -26.38 -31.07
CA GLN A 38 -18.88 -25.22 -30.35
C GLN A 38 -17.89 -24.81 -29.25
N SER A 39 -17.49 -23.55 -29.28
CA SER A 39 -16.63 -22.93 -28.28
C SER A 39 -17.47 -22.44 -27.09
N PRO A 40 -17.14 -22.81 -25.84
CA PRO A 40 -17.84 -22.30 -24.65
C PRO A 40 -17.78 -20.78 -24.49
N VAL A 41 -16.72 -20.14 -24.98
CA VAL A 41 -16.58 -18.69 -25.04
C VAL A 41 -16.20 -18.30 -26.45
N ASP A 42 -16.97 -17.41 -27.04
CA ASP A 42 -16.68 -16.79 -28.33
C ASP A 42 -17.29 -15.39 -28.32
N LEU A 43 -16.48 -14.40 -27.95
CA LEU A 43 -16.91 -13.04 -27.74
C LEU A 43 -15.97 -12.09 -28.46
N GLU A 44 -16.51 -10.99 -29.00
CA GLU A 44 -15.67 -9.85 -29.36
C GLU A 44 -15.05 -9.26 -28.09
N VAL A 45 -13.76 -8.95 -28.14
CA VAL A 45 -12.98 -8.41 -27.01
C VAL A 45 -13.63 -7.13 -26.46
N LYS A 46 -14.25 -6.32 -27.31
CA LYS A 46 -14.98 -5.10 -26.92
C LYS A 46 -16.14 -5.36 -25.94
N HIS A 47 -16.74 -6.55 -25.96
CA HIS A 47 -17.84 -6.88 -25.04
C HIS A 47 -17.35 -7.09 -23.62
N LEU A 48 -16.11 -7.55 -23.42
CA LEU A 48 -15.49 -7.67 -22.09
C LEU A 48 -15.13 -6.31 -21.50
N PHE A 49 -14.77 -5.36 -22.36
CA PHE A 49 -14.39 -4.00 -21.99
C PHE A 49 -15.51 -2.98 -22.20
N GLY A 50 -16.77 -3.46 -22.28
CA GLY A 50 -17.93 -2.61 -22.45
C GLY A 50 -17.94 -1.48 -21.41
N SER A 51 -18.15 -0.25 -21.88
CA SER A 51 -18.15 0.93 -21.02
C SER A 51 -19.43 0.97 -20.19
N SER A 52 -19.38 0.47 -18.94
CA SER A 52 -20.42 0.76 -17.97
C SER A 52 -20.60 2.27 -17.82
N PRO A 53 -21.83 2.77 -17.67
CA PRO A 53 -22.06 4.19 -17.45
C PRO A 53 -21.34 4.66 -16.19
N LYS A 54 -20.90 5.92 -16.17
CA LYS A 54 -20.28 6.53 -14.99
C LYS A 54 -21.28 6.51 -13.83
N THR A 55 -20.86 5.99 -12.68
CA THR A 55 -21.65 6.03 -11.45
C THR A 55 -21.58 7.42 -10.83
N VAL A 56 -22.74 8.02 -10.55
CA VAL A 56 -22.84 9.26 -9.77
C VAL A 56 -23.23 8.89 -8.35
N LEU A 57 -22.41 9.28 -7.38
CA LEU A 57 -22.67 9.07 -5.95
C LEU A 57 -23.12 10.39 -5.33
N ASN A 58 -24.29 10.38 -4.71
CA ASN A 58 -24.82 11.50 -3.94
C ASN A 58 -24.73 11.16 -2.45
N ASP A 59 -24.26 12.08 -1.63
CA ASP A 59 -24.10 11.88 -0.19
C ASP A 59 -24.18 13.24 0.54
N VAL A 60 -24.26 13.21 1.87
CA VAL A 60 -24.38 14.40 2.73
C VAL A 60 -23.11 14.64 3.55
N THR A 61 -22.88 15.86 4.04
CA THR A 61 -21.78 16.14 4.98
C THR A 61 -22.37 16.43 6.36
N PRO A 62 -22.46 15.44 7.27
CA PRO A 62 -23.01 15.65 8.59
C PRO A 62 -22.12 16.58 9.43
N SER A 63 -22.74 17.45 10.21
CA SER A 63 -22.02 18.25 11.22
C SER A 63 -21.61 17.33 12.36
N THR A 64 -20.31 17.30 12.67
CA THR A 64 -19.76 16.55 13.81
C THR A 64 -19.12 17.54 14.79
N GLY A 65 -19.54 17.45 16.06
CA GLY A 65 -19.00 18.26 17.15
C GLY A 65 -18.37 17.34 18.19
N TYR A 66 -17.10 17.58 18.52
CA TYR A 66 -16.40 16.88 19.59
C TYR A 66 -16.20 17.83 20.77
N GLY A 67 -16.50 17.35 21.98
CA GLY A 67 -16.18 18.08 23.19
C GLY A 67 -14.67 18.14 23.44
N ASN A 68 -14.24 19.11 24.25
CA ASN A 68 -12.85 19.18 24.70
C ASN A 68 -12.52 17.96 25.57
N VAL A 69 -11.28 17.47 25.45
CA VAL A 69 -10.77 16.41 26.32
C VAL A 69 -10.63 16.94 27.75
N SER A 70 -11.13 16.18 28.72
CA SER A 70 -10.87 16.39 30.15
C SER A 70 -9.76 15.46 30.61
N TYR A 71 -8.77 15.98 31.31
CA TYR A 71 -7.64 15.21 31.84
C TYR A 71 -7.14 15.82 33.15
N ASP A 72 -6.44 15.00 33.94
CA ASP A 72 -5.81 15.40 35.20
C ASP A 72 -4.29 15.32 35.07
N VAL A 73 -3.62 16.48 35.13
CA VAL A 73 -2.15 16.59 34.99
C VAL A 73 -1.42 15.76 36.05
N ALA A 74 -2.01 15.59 37.24
CA ALA A 74 -1.40 14.79 38.30
C ALA A 74 -1.26 13.30 37.91
N LYS A 75 -2.03 12.82 36.94
CA LYS A 75 -2.06 11.42 36.47
C LYS A 75 -1.13 11.13 35.28
N ILE A 76 -0.23 12.04 34.93
CA ILE A 76 0.65 11.88 33.76
C ILE A 76 1.39 10.54 33.72
N ARG A 77 1.86 10.03 34.87
CA ARG A 77 2.55 8.73 34.95
C ARG A 77 1.64 7.56 34.58
N ASP A 78 0.37 7.62 34.96
CA ASP A 78 -0.61 6.60 34.64
C ASP A 78 -1.00 6.66 33.17
N TYR A 79 -1.16 7.87 32.61
CA TYR A 79 -1.42 8.05 31.19
C TYR A 79 -0.28 7.53 30.31
N VAL A 80 0.97 7.82 30.67
CA VAL A 80 2.14 7.27 29.95
C VAL A 80 2.15 5.74 30.01
N ARG A 81 1.85 5.15 31.18
CA ARG A 81 1.77 3.69 31.31
C ARG A 81 0.68 3.10 30.40
N GLN A 82 -0.49 3.73 30.34
CA GLN A 82 -1.59 3.32 29.47
C GLN A 82 -1.22 3.44 27.98
N VAL A 83 -0.59 4.55 27.58
CA VAL A 83 -0.16 4.77 26.19
C VAL A 83 0.85 3.69 25.76
N LEU A 84 1.81 3.34 26.62
CA LEU A 84 2.79 2.30 26.33
C LEU A 84 2.18 0.88 26.27
N GLN A 85 0.98 0.68 26.80
CA GLN A 85 0.23 -0.59 26.73
C GLN A 85 -0.65 -0.69 25.48
N LEU A 86 -0.91 0.41 24.77
CA LEU A 86 -1.66 0.37 23.52
C LEU A 86 -0.88 -0.41 22.46
N GLU A 87 -1.52 -1.37 21.80
CA GLU A 87 -0.87 -2.19 20.77
C GLU A 87 -0.24 -1.33 19.67
N SER A 88 -0.89 -0.22 19.27
CA SER A 88 -0.37 0.71 18.26
C SER A 88 0.97 1.35 18.66
N VAL A 89 1.25 1.49 19.97
CA VAL A 89 2.46 2.14 20.50
C VAL A 89 3.48 1.12 21.02
N ALA A 90 3.01 0.04 21.64
CA ALA A 90 3.84 -0.98 22.29
C ALA A 90 4.87 -1.61 21.33
N CYS A 91 5.88 -2.28 21.91
CA CYS A 91 6.94 -2.93 21.14
C CYS A 91 6.40 -3.93 20.11
N LYS A 92 6.88 -3.83 18.86
CA LYS A 92 6.45 -4.68 17.72
C LYS A 92 7.37 -5.88 17.48
N ASP A 93 8.18 -6.25 18.48
CA ASP A 93 9.17 -7.33 18.36
C ASP A 93 8.56 -8.66 17.91
N TRP A 94 7.34 -8.92 18.38
CA TRP A 94 6.56 -10.12 18.03
C TRP A 94 6.17 -10.18 16.55
N LEU A 95 6.07 -9.04 15.85
CA LEU A 95 5.85 -8.97 14.41
C LEU A 95 7.16 -9.08 13.65
N THR A 96 8.18 -8.34 14.09
CA THR A 96 9.45 -8.27 13.36
C THR A 96 10.18 -9.60 13.38
N ASN A 97 10.14 -10.36 14.49
CA ASN A 97 10.85 -11.64 14.62
C ASN A 97 10.20 -12.84 13.92
N LYS A 98 9.00 -12.69 13.35
CA LYS A 98 8.32 -13.78 12.62
C LYS A 98 8.71 -13.87 11.15
N VAL A 99 9.44 -12.89 10.64
CA VAL A 99 9.77 -12.76 9.22
C VAL A 99 11.28 -12.66 9.01
N ASP A 100 11.74 -13.14 7.86
CA ASP A 100 13.12 -12.96 7.41
C ASP A 100 13.39 -11.48 7.13
N ARG A 101 14.58 -11.01 7.52
CA ARG A 101 15.03 -9.61 7.37
C ARG A 101 16.44 -9.50 6.80
N SER A 102 16.89 -10.52 6.09
CA SER A 102 18.28 -10.65 5.60
C SER A 102 18.41 -11.26 4.21
N VAL A 103 17.41 -12.02 3.76
CA VAL A 103 17.38 -12.63 2.43
C VAL A 103 17.61 -11.57 1.36
N THR A 104 18.35 -11.94 0.31
CA THR A 104 18.99 -11.09 -0.72
C THR A 104 20.35 -10.49 -0.35
N GLY A 105 20.68 -10.34 0.94
CA GLY A 105 21.91 -9.68 1.37
C GLY A 105 21.97 -8.18 1.05
N LYS A 106 20.84 -7.58 0.67
CA LYS A 106 20.72 -6.15 0.29
C LYS A 106 19.96 -5.32 1.33
N VAL A 107 19.61 -5.89 2.47
CA VAL A 107 18.93 -5.17 3.55
C VAL A 107 19.95 -4.27 4.25
N ALA A 108 19.86 -2.94 4.03
CA ALA A 108 20.76 -1.96 4.63
C ALA A 108 20.23 -1.45 5.98
N THR A 109 18.91 -1.20 6.05
CA THR A 109 18.21 -0.82 7.28
C THR A 109 16.96 -1.68 7.42
N GLN A 110 16.86 -2.41 8.53
CA GLN A 110 15.68 -3.19 8.93
C GLN A 110 14.94 -2.50 10.07
N GLN A 111 13.83 -3.07 10.55
CA GLN A 111 13.01 -2.51 11.63
C GLN A 111 13.77 -2.37 12.95
N THR A 112 14.70 -3.29 13.24
CA THR A 112 15.47 -3.33 14.48
C THR A 112 16.72 -2.45 14.41
N CYS A 113 17.07 -1.79 15.52
CA CYS A 113 18.23 -0.89 15.60
C CYS A 113 19.09 -1.12 16.85
N GLY A 114 20.37 -0.77 16.76
CA GLY A 114 21.32 -0.80 17.87
C GLY A 114 21.73 -2.21 18.30
N ALA A 115 22.58 -2.28 19.33
CA ALA A 115 23.09 -3.55 19.85
C ALA A 115 21.99 -4.44 20.47
N LEU A 116 20.91 -3.82 20.97
CA LEU A 116 19.77 -4.52 21.56
C LEU A 116 18.71 -4.94 20.53
N GLN A 117 18.88 -4.57 19.25
CA GLN A 117 17.95 -4.92 18.17
C GLN A 117 16.49 -4.53 18.46
N LEU A 118 16.27 -3.35 19.04
CA LEU A 118 14.91 -2.88 19.35
C LEU A 118 14.20 -2.42 18.06
N PRO A 119 12.92 -2.78 17.83
CA PRO A 119 12.18 -2.45 16.60
C PRO A 119 11.73 -0.98 16.59
N LEU A 120 12.68 -0.06 16.41
CA LEU A 120 12.48 1.39 16.53
C LEU A 120 12.88 2.18 15.28
N ASN A 121 13.34 1.53 14.20
CA ASN A 121 13.66 2.25 12.97
C ASN A 121 12.39 2.73 12.27
N ASN A 122 12.40 4.00 11.83
CA ASN A 122 11.28 4.65 11.14
C ASN A 122 11.20 4.31 9.64
N VAL A 123 12.31 3.84 9.06
CA VAL A 123 12.45 3.61 7.62
C VAL A 123 13.13 2.27 7.35
N SER A 124 12.71 1.60 6.29
CA SER A 124 13.40 0.44 5.72
C SER A 124 14.23 0.87 4.52
N VAL A 125 15.44 0.35 4.38
CA VAL A 125 16.34 0.68 3.26
C VAL A 125 16.91 -0.59 2.64
N MET A 126 16.71 -0.73 1.33
CA MET A 126 17.24 -1.82 0.51
C MET A 126 18.28 -1.28 -0.45
N ALA A 127 19.46 -1.88 -0.50
CA ALA A 127 20.46 -1.60 -1.54
C ALA A 127 19.98 -2.11 -2.91
N ILE A 128 20.32 -1.41 -3.99
CA ILE A 128 19.98 -1.86 -5.35
C ILE A 128 21.01 -2.86 -5.91
N ASP A 129 22.26 -2.77 -5.45
CA ASP A 129 23.38 -3.61 -5.83
C ASP A 129 24.29 -3.89 -4.62
N PHE A 130 25.40 -4.61 -4.84
CA PHE A 130 26.36 -5.00 -3.78
C PHE A 130 27.62 -4.12 -3.75
N LEU A 131 27.74 -3.15 -4.65
CA LEU A 131 28.97 -2.41 -4.91
C LEU A 131 28.84 -0.90 -4.62
N SER A 132 27.63 -0.37 -4.70
CA SER A 132 27.31 1.03 -4.52
C SER A 132 26.54 1.27 -3.22
N HIS A 133 26.50 2.53 -2.80
CA HIS A 133 25.73 2.97 -1.64
C HIS A 133 24.33 3.47 -2.04
N LYS A 134 23.81 3.02 -3.19
CA LYS A 134 22.48 3.41 -3.67
C LYS A 134 21.44 2.40 -3.20
N GLY A 135 20.25 2.92 -2.90
CA GLY A 135 19.17 2.10 -2.38
C GLY A 135 17.80 2.72 -2.59
N ILE A 136 16.79 1.98 -2.17
CA ILE A 136 15.40 2.40 -2.11
C ILE A 136 15.02 2.45 -0.64
N ALA A 137 14.50 3.59 -0.20
CA ALA A 137 13.95 3.76 1.13
C ALA A 137 12.43 3.65 1.09
N THR A 138 11.84 3.04 2.11
CA THR A 138 10.38 2.87 2.23
C THR A 138 9.96 3.16 3.66
N SER A 139 8.95 4.01 3.79
CA SER A 139 8.29 4.36 5.04
C SER A 139 6.78 4.27 4.86
N ILE A 140 6.06 4.27 5.98
CA ILE A 140 4.61 4.23 6.02
C ILE A 140 4.14 5.36 6.95
N GLY A 141 2.99 5.93 6.64
CA GLY A 141 2.25 6.80 7.54
C GLY A 141 0.77 6.47 7.48
N HIS A 142 0.08 6.58 8.62
CA HIS A 142 -1.29 6.14 8.79
C HIS A 142 -1.98 6.84 9.96
N ALA A 143 -3.06 7.57 9.69
CA ALA A 143 -3.74 8.38 10.71
C ALA A 143 -5.28 8.21 10.70
N PRO A 144 -5.81 6.99 10.92
CA PRO A 144 -7.24 6.70 10.84
C PRO A 144 -8.02 7.38 11.97
N VAL A 145 -7.45 7.43 13.18
CA VAL A 145 -8.09 8.04 14.36
C VAL A 145 -8.26 9.55 14.16
N ALA A 146 -7.26 10.22 13.59
CA ALA A 146 -7.39 11.63 13.21
C ALA A 146 -8.41 11.80 12.08
N ALA A 147 -8.42 10.89 11.10
CA ALA A 147 -9.37 10.92 9.99
C ALA A 147 -10.83 10.74 10.46
N LEU A 148 -11.07 10.02 11.57
CA LEU A 148 -12.40 9.90 12.20
C LEU A 148 -12.95 11.27 12.65
N VAL A 149 -12.09 12.19 13.08
CA VAL A 149 -12.46 13.56 13.46
C VAL A 149 -12.50 14.48 12.25
N ASN A 150 -11.48 14.41 11.40
CA ASN A 150 -11.38 15.23 10.19
C ASN A 150 -10.64 14.46 9.09
N ALA A 151 -11.38 14.07 8.05
CA ALA A 151 -10.87 13.21 6.98
C ALA A 151 -9.72 13.86 6.18
N ALA A 152 -9.80 15.17 5.91
CA ALA A 152 -8.75 15.91 5.21
C ALA A 152 -7.47 16.02 6.05
N ALA A 153 -7.60 16.41 7.33
CA ALA A 153 -6.46 16.54 8.24
C ALA A 153 -5.79 15.20 8.52
N GLY A 154 -6.58 14.15 8.77
CA GLY A 154 -6.05 12.79 8.94
C GLY A 154 -5.30 12.30 7.71
N SER A 155 -5.81 12.57 6.50
CA SER A 155 -5.15 12.15 5.26
C SER A 155 -3.83 12.90 5.03
N ARG A 156 -3.78 14.20 5.30
CA ARG A 156 -2.52 14.98 5.28
C ARG A 156 -1.54 14.50 6.33
N LEU A 157 -2.02 14.16 7.53
CA LEU A 157 -1.19 13.65 8.61
C LEU A 157 -0.55 12.30 8.24
N ALA A 158 -1.28 11.41 7.55
CA ALA A 158 -0.73 10.15 7.05
C ALA A 158 0.42 10.38 6.05
N ILE A 159 0.31 11.35 5.14
CA ILE A 159 1.41 11.72 4.22
C ILE A 159 2.57 12.34 5.00
N ALA A 160 2.28 13.25 5.93
CA ALA A 160 3.28 13.89 6.74
C ALA A 160 4.09 12.86 7.55
N GLU A 161 3.43 11.89 8.20
CA GLU A 161 4.08 10.80 8.92
C GLU A 161 4.95 9.94 8.00
N ALA A 162 4.46 9.60 6.80
CA ALA A 162 5.27 8.84 5.84
C ALA A 162 6.55 9.61 5.46
N LEU A 163 6.45 10.92 5.21
CA LEU A 163 7.58 11.77 4.85
C LEU A 163 8.55 12.00 6.04
N THR A 164 8.04 12.20 7.25
CA THR A 164 8.89 12.36 8.44
C THR A 164 9.59 11.08 8.81
N ASN A 165 8.94 9.92 8.62
CA ASN A 165 9.60 8.62 8.75
C ASN A 165 10.69 8.43 7.70
N LEU A 166 10.53 8.99 6.49
CA LEU A 166 11.50 8.88 5.40
C LEU A 166 12.74 9.76 5.57
N VAL A 167 12.69 10.81 6.41
CA VAL A 167 13.74 11.84 6.53
C VAL A 167 15.12 11.29 6.89
N TRP A 168 15.16 10.11 7.50
CA TRP A 168 16.38 9.40 7.89
C TRP A 168 17.15 8.82 6.70
N ALA A 169 16.56 8.81 5.50
CA ALA A 169 17.20 8.36 4.27
C ALA A 169 17.61 9.57 3.39
N PRO A 170 18.85 9.62 2.89
CA PRO A 170 19.28 10.68 1.97
C PRO A 170 18.59 10.53 0.61
N LEU A 171 17.80 11.53 0.22
CA LEU A 171 17.05 11.53 -1.03
C LEU A 171 17.85 12.18 -2.16
N THR A 172 18.35 11.38 -3.11
CA THR A 172 19.19 11.84 -4.25
C THR A 172 18.56 12.98 -5.07
N HIS A 173 17.23 13.00 -5.18
CA HIS A 173 16.49 13.99 -5.96
C HIS A 173 15.55 14.84 -5.09
N GLY A 174 15.80 14.89 -3.77
CA GLY A 174 14.88 15.49 -2.81
C GLY A 174 13.48 14.85 -2.89
N LEU A 175 12.44 15.65 -2.62
CA LEU A 175 11.05 15.18 -2.66
C LEU A 175 10.59 14.70 -4.05
N LYS A 176 11.19 15.19 -5.15
CA LYS A 176 10.87 14.72 -6.51
C LYS A 176 11.24 13.25 -6.74
N GLY A 177 12.13 12.69 -5.92
CA GLY A 177 12.47 11.27 -5.94
C GLY A 177 11.52 10.38 -5.13
N VAL A 178 10.51 10.96 -4.47
CA VAL A 178 9.54 10.23 -3.64
C VAL A 178 8.29 9.95 -4.45
N SER A 179 7.81 8.71 -4.41
CA SER A 179 6.52 8.31 -4.95
C SER A 179 5.67 7.76 -3.81
N LEU A 180 4.40 8.17 -3.76
CA LEU A 180 3.46 7.75 -2.72
C LEU A 180 2.45 6.76 -3.31
N SER A 181 2.22 5.66 -2.59
CA SER A 181 1.10 4.75 -2.86
C SER A 181 0.00 5.04 -1.84
N ALA A 182 -1.10 5.66 -2.30
CA ALA A 182 -2.26 5.93 -1.47
C ALA A 182 -3.23 4.75 -1.50
N ASN A 183 -3.41 4.09 -0.37
CA ASN A 183 -4.34 2.96 -0.20
C ASN A 183 -5.51 3.40 0.66
N TRP A 184 -6.72 3.39 0.08
CA TRP A 184 -7.93 3.90 0.71
C TRP A 184 -8.79 2.75 1.22
N MET A 185 -8.91 2.64 2.54
CA MET A 185 -9.82 1.72 3.21
C MET A 185 -10.97 2.54 3.78
N TRP A 186 -12.17 2.38 3.22
CA TRP A 186 -13.29 3.25 3.55
C TRP A 186 -14.63 2.51 3.55
N PRO A 187 -15.49 2.72 4.56
CA PRO A 187 -16.81 2.09 4.63
C PRO A 187 -17.81 2.80 3.70
N ALA A 188 -17.60 2.68 2.39
CA ALA A 188 -18.48 3.24 1.37
C ALA A 188 -19.92 2.74 1.58
N LYS A 189 -20.91 3.62 1.34
CA LYS A 189 -22.36 3.44 1.57
C LYS A 189 -22.88 3.74 2.97
N ASN A 190 -22.01 4.00 3.95
CA ASN A 190 -22.46 4.65 5.18
C ASN A 190 -22.76 6.13 4.89
N GLU A 191 -23.78 6.67 5.53
CA GLU A 191 -24.19 8.06 5.34
C GLU A 191 -23.04 9.02 5.68
N GLY A 192 -22.73 9.91 4.74
CA GLY A 192 -21.65 10.89 4.81
C GLY A 192 -20.24 10.37 4.57
N GLU A 193 -20.03 9.06 4.52
CA GLU A 193 -18.70 8.49 4.33
C GLU A 193 -18.21 8.71 2.89
N ASN A 194 -19.05 8.69 1.86
CA ASN A 194 -18.57 8.97 0.49
C ASN A 194 -18.12 10.44 0.35
N ALA A 195 -18.86 11.37 0.98
CA ALA A 195 -18.49 12.79 1.01
C ALA A 195 -17.14 13.00 1.73
N ARG A 196 -16.92 12.33 2.87
CA ARG A 196 -15.67 12.38 3.62
C ARG A 196 -14.48 11.81 2.83
N LEU A 197 -14.67 10.69 2.12
CA LEU A 197 -13.63 10.13 1.26
C LEU A 197 -13.27 11.09 0.13
N TYR A 198 -14.27 11.71 -0.50
CA TYR A 198 -14.03 12.71 -1.54
C TYR A 198 -13.19 13.88 -1.00
N GLN A 199 -13.58 14.44 0.15
CA GLN A 199 -12.85 15.54 0.81
C GLN A 199 -11.41 15.14 1.17
N ALA A 200 -11.20 13.92 1.65
CA ALA A 200 -9.88 13.39 1.96
C ALA A 200 -8.98 13.30 0.71
N VAL A 201 -9.49 12.73 -0.38
CA VAL A 201 -8.76 12.58 -1.65
C VAL A 201 -8.47 13.96 -2.27
N GLU A 202 -9.44 14.86 -2.29
CA GLU A 202 -9.28 16.23 -2.77
C GLU A 202 -8.21 16.99 -1.96
N ALA A 203 -8.29 16.91 -0.63
CA ALA A 203 -7.34 17.59 0.25
C ALA A 203 -5.90 17.07 0.11
N VAL A 204 -5.73 15.78 -0.20
CA VAL A 204 -4.44 15.17 -0.51
C VAL A 204 -3.94 15.59 -1.90
N SER A 205 -4.82 15.60 -2.91
CA SER A 205 -4.47 16.01 -4.28
C SER A 205 -4.03 17.49 -4.37
N GLN A 206 -4.47 18.33 -3.43
CA GLN A 206 -4.01 19.72 -3.34
C GLN A 206 -2.74 19.89 -2.48
N PHE A 207 -2.40 18.88 -1.68
CA PHE A 207 -1.26 18.89 -0.77
C PHE A 207 0.01 18.31 -1.39
N ALA A 208 -0.14 17.27 -2.22
CA ALA A 208 0.93 16.59 -2.96
C ALA A 208 1.11 17.20 -4.36
#